data_AF-A0A8J2KJD8-F1
#
_entry.id   AF-A0A8J2KJD8-F1
#
_cell.length_a   1.000
_cell.length_b   1.000
_cell.length_c   1.000
_cell.angle_alpha   90.00
_cell.angle_beta   90.00
_cell.angle_gamma   90.00
#
_symmetry.space_group_name_H-M   'P 1'
#
loop_
_entity.id
_entity.type
_entity.pdbx_description
1 polymer ?
#
loop_
_entity_poly.entity_id
_entity_poly.type
_entity_poly.pdbx_seq_one_letter_code
_entity_poly.pdbx_strand_id
1 'polypeptide(L)'
;MSNAGGGRNEVDPRFVSLYSVYNMSFPTKAVLFHVYTSISTAHLAPFVEQIRQLVTPLTNSSLELFDTSINELAPTPSKFHYIFNMRDLSRVYCGLCQT
;
A
#
# COMPACT_ATOMS: atom_id res chain seq x y z
N MET A 1 -8.20 6.27 13.12
CA MET A 1 -8.69 4.97 13.63
C MET A 1 -9.36 4.24 12.48
N SER A 2 -9.23 2.92 12.37
CA SER A 2 -9.92 2.16 11.32
C SER A 2 -11.43 2.15 11.55
N ASN A 3 -12.22 2.09 10.48
CA ASN A 3 -13.70 2.09 10.56
C ASN A 3 -14.22 1.02 11.52
N ALA A 4 -15.33 1.34 12.20
CA ALA A 4 -16.05 0.39 13.06
C ALA A 4 -16.54 -0.82 12.25
N GLY A 5 -16.54 -2.00 12.88
CA GLY A 5 -16.87 -3.27 12.23
C GLY A 5 -15.68 -4.25 12.15
N GLY A 6 -15.98 -5.51 11.81
CA GLY A 6 -14.99 -6.59 11.78
C GLY A 6 -14.28 -6.83 13.12
N GLY A 7 -15.00 -6.66 14.24
CA GLY A 7 -14.47 -6.82 15.60
C GLY A 7 -13.87 -5.54 16.22
N ARG A 8 -13.95 -4.40 15.54
CA ARG A 8 -13.50 -3.10 16.05
C ARG A 8 -14.64 -2.35 16.73
N ASN A 9 -14.38 -1.86 17.95
CA ASN A 9 -15.33 -1.06 18.72
C ASN A 9 -15.45 0.36 18.17
N GLU A 10 -16.64 0.93 18.32
CA GLU A 10 -16.86 2.35 18.11
C GLU A 10 -16.15 3.18 19.19
N VAL A 11 -15.78 4.40 18.83
CA VAL A 11 -15.16 5.36 19.75
C VAL A 11 -16.27 6.17 20.40
N ASP A 12 -16.14 6.43 21.71
CA ASP A 12 -17.14 7.22 22.43
C ASP A 12 -17.36 8.60 21.77
N PRO A 13 -18.62 8.99 21.46
CA PRO A 13 -18.91 10.25 20.80
C PRO A 13 -18.40 11.50 21.54
N ARG A 14 -18.32 11.47 22.88
CA ARG A 14 -17.78 12.58 23.67
C ARG A 14 -16.29 12.74 23.44
N PHE A 15 -15.56 11.64 23.31
CA PHE A 15 -14.15 11.68 22.93
C PHE A 15 -13.97 12.21 21.51
N VAL A 16 -14.80 11.74 20.57
CA VAL A 16 -14.77 12.21 19.17
C VAL A 16 -15.03 13.71 19.08
N SER A 17 -15.92 14.28 19.90
CA SER A 17 -16.21 15.72 19.90
C SER A 17 -15.02 16.62 20.28
N LEU A 18 -13.95 16.06 20.85
CA LEU A 18 -12.74 16.82 21.20
C LEU A 18 -11.76 16.98 20.03
N TYR A 19 -12.00 16.30 18.90
CA TYR A 19 -11.08 16.25 17.77
C TYR A 19 -11.77 16.43 16.42
N SER A 20 -11.04 16.96 15.44
CA SER A 20 -11.44 16.90 14.03
C SER A 20 -11.12 15.52 13.46
N VAL A 21 -12.13 14.82 12.95
CA VAL A 21 -11.97 13.48 12.36
C VAL A 21 -12.01 13.56 10.84
N TYR A 22 -10.98 13.00 10.20
CA TYR A 22 -10.90 12.88 8.75
C TYR A 22 -10.85 11.40 8.34
N ASN A 23 -11.62 11.05 7.33
CA ASN A 23 -11.56 9.73 6.71
C ASN A 23 -10.57 9.77 5.53
N MET A 24 -9.52 8.96 5.61
CA MET A 24 -8.55 8.82 4.52
C MET A 24 -8.90 7.59 3.68
N SER A 25 -9.28 7.81 2.43
CA SER A 25 -9.52 6.74 1.48
C SER A 25 -8.21 6.16 0.94
N PHE A 26 -8.29 4.95 0.39
CA PHE A 26 -7.17 4.35 -0.30
C PHE A 26 -6.79 5.18 -1.54
N PRO A 27 -5.49 5.45 -1.78
CA PRO A 27 -5.06 6.24 -2.93
C PRO A 27 -5.38 5.54 -4.25
N THR A 28 -5.50 6.32 -5.32
CA THR A 28 -5.75 5.78 -6.65
C THR A 28 -4.50 5.05 -7.19
N LYS A 29 -4.71 4.11 -8.11
CA LYS A 29 -3.63 3.38 -8.79
C LYS A 29 -2.61 4.30 -9.44
N ALA A 30 -3.04 5.43 -10.00
CA ALA A 30 -2.15 6.44 -10.57
C ALA A 30 -1.23 7.08 -9.52
N VAL A 31 -1.75 7.39 -8.33
CA VAL A 31 -0.96 7.92 -7.21
C VAL A 31 0.04 6.87 -6.73
N LEU A 32 -0.39 5.62 -6.55
CA LEU A 32 0.49 4.53 -6.17
C LEU A 32 1.63 4.34 -7.17
N PHE A 33 1.29 4.28 -8.46
CA PHE A 33 2.26 4.14 -9.54
C PHE A 33 3.29 5.27 -9.50
N HIS A 34 2.83 6.52 -9.34
CA HIS A 34 3.72 7.67 -9.27
C HIS A 34 4.67 7.62 -8.08
N VAL A 35 4.16 7.30 -6.88
CA VAL A 35 4.96 7.21 -5.65
C VAL A 35 6.05 6.14 -5.78
N TYR A 36 5.68 4.92 -6.17
CA TYR A 36 6.62 3.79 -6.21
C TYR A 36 7.59 3.84 -7.39
N THR A 37 7.17 4.39 -8.53
CA THR A 37 8.06 4.70 -9.65
C THR A 37 9.11 5.72 -9.22
N SER A 38 8.72 6.78 -8.51
CA SER A 38 9.64 7.82 -8.06
C SER A 38 10.70 7.30 -7.10
N ILE A 39 10.29 6.47 -6.12
CA ILE A 39 11.21 5.81 -5.17
C ILE A 39 12.23 4.94 -5.92
N SER A 40 11.75 4.07 -6.81
CA SER A 40 12.60 3.13 -7.54
C SER A 40 13.53 3.85 -8.53
N THR A 41 13.04 4.90 -9.19
CA THR A 41 13.84 5.71 -10.12
C THR A 41 14.99 6.41 -9.38
N ALA A 42 14.70 6.99 -8.21
CA ALA A 42 15.73 7.64 -7.40
C ALA A 42 16.79 6.63 -6.93
N HIS A 43 16.36 5.44 -6.49
CA HIS A 43 17.27 4.40 -6.04
C HIS A 43 18.13 3.82 -7.17
N LEU A 44 17.54 3.62 -8.37
CA LEU A 44 18.23 3.02 -9.52
C LEU A 44 18.99 4.04 -10.38
N ALA A 45 19.00 5.32 -10.01
CA ALA A 45 19.74 6.38 -10.69
C ALA A 45 21.23 6.07 -10.99
N PRO A 46 22.02 5.42 -10.09
CA PRO A 46 23.43 5.12 -10.38
C PRO A 46 23.64 3.91 -11.29
N PHE A 47 22.59 3.18 -11.66
CA PHE A 47 22.69 1.96 -12.48
C PHE A 47 22.60 2.24 -13.98
N VAL A 48 23.02 1.26 -14.79
CA VAL A 48 22.97 1.34 -16.26
C VAL A 48 21.53 1.55 -16.76
N GLU A 49 21.39 2.19 -17.92
CA GLU A 49 20.09 2.52 -18.53
C GLU A 49 19.16 1.31 -18.65
N GLN A 50 19.71 0.14 -19.00
CA GLN A 50 18.94 -1.11 -19.12
C GLN A 50 18.21 -1.47 -17.82
N ILE A 51 18.81 -1.19 -16.65
CA ILE A 51 18.20 -1.43 -15.34
C ILE A 51 17.18 -0.33 -15.02
N ARG A 52 17.50 0.93 -15.33
CA ARG A 52 16.59 2.07 -15.11
C ARG A 52 15.28 1.93 -15.89
N GLN A 53 15.32 1.37 -17.09
CA GLN A 53 14.14 1.10 -17.91
C GLN A 53 13.21 0.04 -17.30
N LEU A 54 13.68 -0.78 -16.36
CA LEU A 54 12.87 -1.80 -15.69
C LEU A 54 11.94 -1.23 -14.61
N VAL A 55 12.11 0.02 -14.17
CA VAL A 55 11.30 0.63 -13.11
C VAL A 55 9.80 0.59 -13.44
N THR A 56 9.44 1.05 -14.65
CA THR A 56 8.04 1.12 -15.09
C THR A 56 7.37 -0.26 -15.15
N PRO A 57 7.92 -1.27 -15.87
CA PRO A 57 7.31 -2.60 -15.90
C PRO A 57 7.29 -3.25 -14.51
N LEU A 58 8.35 -3.11 -13.71
CA LEU A 58 8.38 -3.62 -12.33
C LEU A 58 7.25 -3.02 -11.49
N THR A 59 7.03 -1.71 -11.61
CA THR A 59 5.99 -1.01 -10.84
C THR A 59 4.60 -1.44 -11.26
N ASN A 60 4.35 -1.55 -12.58
CA ASN A 60 3.07 -2.04 -13.10
C ASN A 60 2.76 -3.47 -12.62
N SER A 61 3.71 -4.39 -12.78
CA SER A 61 3.52 -5.78 -12.35
C SER A 61 3.33 -5.91 -10.84
N SER A 62 4.04 -5.12 -10.04
CA SER A 62 3.89 -5.12 -8.59
C SER A 62 2.51 -4.64 -8.15
N LEU A 63 1.96 -3.60 -8.79
CA LEU A 63 0.62 -3.09 -8.50
C LEU A 63 -0.47 -4.04 -8.98
N GLU A 64 -0.30 -4.68 -10.13
CA GLU A 64 -1.22 -5.71 -10.61
C GLU A 64 -1.26 -6.91 -9.65
N LEU A 65 -0.10 -7.41 -9.22
CA LEU A 65 -0.03 -8.48 -8.22
C LEU A 65 -0.70 -8.09 -6.90
N PHE A 66 -0.55 -6.84 -6.47
CA PHE A 66 -1.19 -6.33 -5.26
C PHE A 66 -2.72 -6.27 -5.40
N ASP A 67 -3.23 -5.77 -6.54
CA ASP A 67 -4.66 -5.77 -6.85
C ASP A 67 -5.22 -7.21 -6.86
N THR A 68 -4.53 -8.15 -7.50
CA THR A 68 -4.90 -9.57 -7.50
C THR A 68 -4.91 -10.15 -6.08
N SER A 69 -3.90 -9.82 -5.27
CA SER A 69 -3.81 -10.31 -3.89
C SER A 69 -4.99 -9.81 -3.04
N ILE A 70 -5.39 -8.55 -3.19
CA ILE A 70 -6.57 -8.00 -2.48
C ILE A 70 -7.85 -8.77 -2.87
N ASN A 71 -8.01 -9.10 -4.15
CA ASN A 71 -9.22 -9.74 -4.66
C ASN A 71 -9.30 -11.23 -4.31
N GLU A 72 -8.20 -11.96 -4.48
CA GLU A 72 -8.16 -13.42 -4.34
C GLU A 72 -7.94 -13.88 -2.89
N LEU A 73 -7.29 -13.05 -2.06
CA LEU A 73 -6.94 -13.38 -0.69
C LEU A 73 -7.79 -12.57 0.29
N ALA A 74 -9.12 -12.73 0.19
CA ALA A 74 -10.04 -12.09 1.12
C ALA A 74 -9.89 -12.66 2.55
N PRO A 75 -10.04 -11.81 3.59
CA PRO A 75 -10.02 -12.28 4.97
C PRO A 75 -11.22 -13.17 5.25
N THR A 76 -10.94 -14.39 5.71
CA THR A 76 -11.95 -15.36 6.18
C THR A 76 -11.67 -15.69 7.65
N PRO A 77 -12.61 -16.27 8.42
CA PRO A 77 -12.34 -16.66 9.81
C PRO A 77 -11.09 -17.55 9.95
N SER A 78 -10.90 -18.49 9.01
CA SER A 78 -9.71 -19.36 8.99
C SER A 78 -8.44 -18.66 8.47
N LYS A 79 -8.58 -17.55 7.74
CA LYS A 79 -7.47 -16.77 7.15
C LYS A 79 -7.61 -15.28 7.48
N PHE A 80 -7.77 -14.96 8.76
CA PHE A 80 -8.01 -13.58 9.23
C PHE A 80 -6.83 -12.63 9.01
N HIS A 81 -5.63 -13.17 8.78
CA HIS A 81 -4.39 -12.42 8.60
C HIS A 81 -4.19 -11.89 7.17
N TYR A 82 -5.09 -12.19 6.23
CA TYR A 82 -5.05 -11.63 4.88
C TYR A 82 -5.58 -10.19 4.88
N ILE A 83 -4.70 -9.26 5.27
CA ILE A 83 -4.99 -7.83 5.36
C ILE A 83 -3.91 -7.11 4.55
N PHE A 84 -4.24 -6.75 3.32
CA PHE A 84 -3.34 -6.03 2.43
C PHE A 84 -3.61 -4.53 2.49
N ASN A 85 -2.55 -3.74 2.67
CA ASN A 85 -2.61 -2.29 2.64
C ASN A 85 -1.31 -1.69 2.07
N MET A 86 -1.23 -0.36 2.00
CA MET A 86 -0.07 0.36 1.48
C MET A 86 1.26 0.00 2.17
N ARG A 87 1.24 -0.44 3.43
CA ARG A 87 2.45 -0.85 4.16
C ARG A 87 3.12 -2.06 3.51
N ASP A 88 2.36 -2.96 2.92
CA ASP A 88 2.88 -4.19 2.31
C ASP A 88 3.65 -3.85 1.03
N LEU A 89 3.07 -3.00 0.18
CA LEU A 89 3.78 -2.42 -0.96
C LEU A 89 5.03 -1.66 -0.50
N SER A 90 4.91 -0.77 0.48
CA SER A 90 6.07 0.00 0.99
C SER A 90 7.19 -0.89 1.53
N ARG A 91 6.89 -2.03 2.15
CA ARG A 91 7.90 -2.99 2.61
C ARG A 91 8.62 -3.66 1.44
N VAL A 92 7.90 -4.04 0.38
CA VAL A 92 8.51 -4.62 -0.83
C VAL A 92 9.48 -3.62 -1.45
N TYR A 93 9.06 -2.39 -1.70
CA TYR A 93 9.94 -1.36 -2.29
C TYR A 93 11.08 -0.96 -1.38
N CYS A 94 10.84 -0.89 -0.06
CA CYS A 94 11.92 -0.66 0.89
C CYS A 94 12.95 -1.79 0.85
N GLY A 95 12.51 -3.05 0.77
CA GLY A 95 13.37 -4.22 0.60
C GLY A 95 14.17 -4.19 -0.72
N LEU A 96 13.53 -3.78 -1.82
CA LEU A 96 14.23 -3.59 -3.10
C LEU A 96 15.31 -2.49 -3.04
N CYS A 97 15.14 -1.51 -2.16
CA CYS A 97 16.08 -0.42 -1.96
C CYS A 97 17.11 -0.69 -0.85
N GLN A 98 17.16 -1.90 -0.27
CA GLN A 98 18.18 -2.25 0.71
C GLN A 98 19.53 -2.45 0.01
N THR A 99 20.53 -1.73 0.51
CA THR A 99 21.94 -1.83 0.10
C THR A 99 22.78 -2.52 1.15
#